data_AF-A0A933CYI8-F1
#
_entry.id   AF-A0A933CYI8-F1
#
_cell.length_a   1.000
_cell.length_b   1.000
_cell.length_c   1.000
_cell.angle_alpha   90.00
_cell.angle_beta   90.00
_cell.angle_gamma   90.00
#
_symmetry.space_group_name_H-M   'P 1'
#
loop_
_entity.id
_entity.type
_entity.pdbx_description
1 polymer ?
#
loop_
_entity_poly.entity_id
_entity_poly.type
_entity_poly.pdbx_seq_one_letter_code
_entity_poly.pdbx_strand_id
1 'polypeptide(L)'
;MGTFHTGCKVENHVDRSKFVRLQKVLVDTGSEYTWIPEAKLKQIGVKREKKDLRFVLANGEVVTRSVGFAILRVGKNFTIDEVVFAE
;
A
#
# COMPACT_ATOMS: atom_id res chain seq x y z
N MET A 1 19.85 2.16 14.12
CA MET A 1 18.76 2.96 13.51
C MET A 1 17.43 2.36 13.94
N GLY A 2 16.45 3.19 14.32
CA GLY A 2 15.15 2.72 14.78
C GLY A 2 14.12 2.67 13.66
N THR A 3 13.07 1.85 13.82
CA THR A 3 11.90 1.83 12.93
C THR A 3 10.85 2.84 13.41
N PHE A 4 10.27 3.61 12.49
CA PHE A 4 9.15 4.49 12.78
C PHE A 4 7.85 3.88 12.24
N HIS A 5 6.77 3.96 13.02
CA HIS A 5 5.45 3.44 12.62
C HIS A 5 4.38 4.52 12.77
N THR A 6 3.36 4.44 11.92
CA THR A 6 2.21 5.35 11.99
C THR A 6 0.90 4.63 11.66
N GLY A 7 -0.21 5.25 12.01
CA GLY A 7 -1.54 4.84 11.57
C GLY A 7 -1.83 5.39 10.16
N CYS A 8 -2.42 4.56 9.30
CA CYS A 8 -2.82 4.96 7.96
C CYS A 8 -4.27 4.52 7.70
N LYS A 9 -5.10 5.42 7.18
CA LYS A 9 -6.38 5.07 6.57
C LYS A 9 -6.14 4.89 5.08
N VAL A 10 -6.43 3.69 4.58
CA VAL A 10 -6.35 3.33 3.16
C VAL A 10 -7.77 3.33 2.60
N GLU A 11 -8.04 4.22 1.66
CA GLU A 11 -9.35 4.41 1.06
C GLU A 11 -9.31 3.99 -0.42
N ASN A 12 -10.39 3.41 -0.91
CA ASN A 12 -10.52 3.15 -2.33
C ASN A 12 -10.62 4.50 -3.08
N HIS A 13 -9.80 4.67 -4.13
CA HIS A 13 -9.71 5.94 -4.86
C HIS A 13 -10.97 6.26 -5.69
N VAL A 14 -11.74 5.23 -6.08
CA VAL A 14 -13.00 5.36 -6.82
C VAL A 14 -14.18 5.55 -5.87
N ASP A 15 -14.23 4.77 -4.78
CA ASP A 15 -15.31 4.80 -3.78
C ASP A 15 -14.76 4.99 -2.37
N ARG A 16 -14.64 6.25 -1.94
CA ARG A 16 -14.02 6.62 -0.65
C ARG A 16 -14.82 6.18 0.58
N SER A 17 -16.05 5.69 0.40
CA SER A 17 -16.81 5.08 1.51
C SER A 17 -16.20 3.74 1.94
N LYS A 18 -15.46 3.07 1.04
CA LYS A 18 -14.74 1.83 1.30
C LYS A 18 -13.32 2.13 1.76
N PHE A 19 -13.03 1.81 3.01
CA PHE A 19 -11.72 2.04 3.60
C PHE A 19 -11.38 1.01 4.67
N VAL A 20 -10.10 0.95 4.99
CA VAL A 20 -9.58 0.20 6.14
C VAL A 20 -8.58 1.07 6.89
N ARG A 21 -8.47 0.86 8.21
CA ARG A 21 -7.47 1.52 9.05
C ARG A 21 -6.41 0.51 9.45
N LEU A 22 -5.16 0.85 9.15
CA LEU A 22 -3.97 0.12 9.57
C LEU A 22 -3.33 0.90 10.71
N GLN A 23 -3.22 0.30 11.89
CA GLN A 23 -2.78 1.00 13.11
C GLN A 23 -1.27 1.18 13.20
N LYS A 24 -0.51 0.25 12.60
CA LYS A 24 0.95 0.18 12.73
C LYS A 24 1.57 -0.15 11.38
N VAL A 25 1.71 0.86 10.53
CA VAL A 25 2.40 0.76 9.23
C VAL A 25 3.82 1.25 9.41
N LEU A 26 4.80 0.49 8.92
CA LEU A 26 6.21 0.87 8.91
C LEU A 26 6.42 2.02 7.91
N VAL A 27 7.14 3.05 8.32
CA VAL A 27 7.63 4.08 7.39
C VAL A 27 8.99 3.66 6.87
N ASP A 28 9.05 3.40 5.57
CA ASP A 28 10.26 2.99 4.86
C ASP A 28 10.57 3.99 3.75
N THR A 29 11.62 4.79 3.94
CA THR A 29 12.08 5.77 2.95
C THR A 29 12.88 5.14 1.82
N GLY A 30 13.24 3.86 1.92
CA GLY A 30 13.93 3.11 0.87
C GLY A 30 13.00 2.39 -0.11
N SER A 31 11.69 2.33 0.20
CA SER A 31 10.70 1.74 -0.70
C SER A 31 10.13 2.80 -1.64
N GLU A 32 10.20 2.54 -2.95
CA GLU A 32 9.59 3.42 -3.98
C GLU A 32 8.07 3.31 -4.02
N TYR A 33 7.50 2.25 -3.46
CA TYR A 33 6.07 1.95 -3.48
C TYR A 33 5.51 1.77 -2.07
N THR A 34 4.21 2.03 -1.91
CA THR A 34 3.50 1.63 -0.69
C THR A 34 3.05 0.17 -0.81
N TRP A 35 3.47 -0.67 0.14
CA TRP A 35 3.08 -2.08 0.20
C TRP A 35 1.94 -2.27 1.19
N ILE A 36 0.80 -2.80 0.73
CA ILE A 36 -0.37 -3.06 1.57
C ILE A 36 -0.76 -4.54 1.44
N PRO A 37 -1.09 -5.24 2.55
CA PRO A 37 -1.55 -6.62 2.47
C PRO A 37 -2.71 -6.77 1.48
N GLU A 38 -2.59 -7.72 0.57
CA GLU A 38 -3.53 -7.97 -0.53
C GLU A 38 -4.95 -8.14 -0.02
N ALA A 39 -5.12 -8.88 1.08
CA ALA A 39 -6.41 -9.08 1.73
C ALA A 39 -7.09 -7.74 2.10
N LYS A 40 -6.33 -6.74 2.53
CA LYS A 40 -6.87 -5.43 2.92
C LYS A 40 -7.29 -4.60 1.70
N LEU A 41 -6.52 -4.64 0.62
CA LEU A 41 -6.89 -3.98 -0.64
C LEU A 41 -8.13 -4.62 -1.27
N LYS A 42 -8.20 -5.96 -1.28
CA LYS A 42 -9.38 -6.71 -1.73
C LYS A 42 -10.62 -6.39 -0.90
N GLN A 43 -10.49 -6.33 0.42
CA GLN A 43 -11.60 -6.01 1.33
C GLN A 43 -12.28 -4.69 0.97
N ILE A 44 -11.52 -3.67 0.55
CA ILE A 44 -12.05 -2.35 0.16
C ILE A 44 -12.29 -2.22 -1.35
N GLY A 45 -12.12 -3.30 -2.12
CA GLY A 45 -12.39 -3.36 -3.55
C GLY A 45 -11.43 -2.55 -4.42
N VAL A 46 -10.19 -2.31 -3.97
CA VAL A 46 -9.15 -1.71 -4.83
C VAL A 46 -8.85 -2.66 -5.98
N LYS A 47 -8.90 -2.14 -7.21
CA LYS A 47 -8.62 -2.91 -8.43
C LYS A 47 -7.12 -2.97 -8.69
N ARG A 48 -6.71 -4.04 -9.38
CA ARG A 48 -5.35 -4.18 -9.92
C ARG A 48 -5.31 -3.46 -11.26
N GLU A 49 -4.52 -2.39 -11.33
CA GLU A 49 -4.37 -1.52 -12.48
C GLU A 49 -3.15 -1.90 -13.30
N LYS A 50 -2.09 -2.36 -12.63
CA LYS A 50 -0.89 -2.92 -13.26
C LYS A 50 -0.67 -4.35 -12.79
N LYS A 51 -0.24 -5.22 -13.70
CA LYS A 51 0.04 -6.62 -13.42
C LYS A 51 1.48 -6.94 -13.81
N ASP A 52 2.01 -7.95 -13.14
CA ASP A 52 3.31 -8.53 -13.40
C ASP A 52 4.51 -7.57 -13.28
N LEU A 53 4.43 -6.60 -12.37
CA LEU A 53 5.56 -5.71 -12.06
C LEU A 53 6.61 -6.47 -11.25
N ARG A 54 7.87 -6.35 -11.65
CA ARG A 54 9.02 -6.96 -10.98
C ARG A 54 9.54 -6.05 -9.88
N PHE A 55 9.72 -6.59 -8.69
CA PHE A 55 10.30 -5.91 -7.53
C PHE A 55 11.48 -6.71 -7.01
N VAL A 56 12.57 -6.02 -6.67
CA VAL A 56 13.71 -6.63 -5.97
C VAL A 56 13.49 -6.34 -4.48
N LEU A 57 13.29 -7.40 -3.70
CA LEU A 57 13.12 -7.30 -2.26
C LEU A 57 14.47 -7.04 -1.57
N ALA A 58 14.42 -6.64 -0.29
CA ALA A 58 15.62 -6.34 0.49
C ALA A 58 16.58 -7.56 0.63
N ASN A 59 16.07 -8.79 0.50
CA ASN A 59 16.86 -10.02 0.49
C ASN A 59 17.46 -10.36 -0.89
N GLY A 60 17.24 -9.52 -1.92
CA GLY A 60 17.67 -9.74 -3.30
C GLY A 60 16.74 -10.61 -4.14
N GLU A 61 15.65 -11.14 -3.57
CA GLU A 61 14.67 -11.93 -4.30
C GLU A 61 13.89 -11.05 -5.28
N VAL A 62 13.65 -11.57 -6.49
CA VAL A 62 12.81 -10.92 -7.48
C VAL A 62 11.41 -11.51 -7.41
N VAL A 63 10.45 -10.71 -6.98
CA VAL A 63 9.03 -11.09 -6.95
C VAL A 63 8.25 -10.32 -8.00
N THR A 64 7.13 -10.91 -8.40
CA THR A 64 6.18 -10.27 -9.31
C THR A 64 4.91 -9.92 -8.54
N ARG A 65 4.46 -8.66 -8.63
CA ARG A 65 3.28 -8.17 -7.91
C ARG A 65 2.37 -7.35 -8.81
N SER A 66 1.08 -7.34 -8.44
CA SER A 66 0.11 -6.40 -9.00
C SER A 66 0.10 -5.10 -8.21
N VAL A 67 -0.23 -4.00 -8.89
CA VAL A 67 -0.34 -2.66 -8.31
C VAL A 67 -1.73 -2.09 -8.60
N GLY A 68 -2.29 -1.37 -7.65
CA GLY A 68 -3.53 -0.61 -7.80
C GLY A 68 -3.36 0.81 -7.28
N PHE A 69 -4.44 1.58 -7.24
CA PHE A 69 -4.44 2.93 -6.69
C PHE A 69 -5.29 3.02 -5.43
N ALA A 70 -4.79 3.72 -4.42
CA ALA A 70 -5.52 3.99 -3.19
C ALA A 70 -5.23 5.41 -2.69
N ILE A 71 -6.13 5.94 -1.88
CA ILE A 71 -5.87 7.17 -1.13
C ILE A 71 -5.30 6.76 0.22
N LEU A 72 -4.10 7.26 0.53
CA LEU A 72 -3.44 7.06 1.81
C LEU A 72 -3.61 8.33 2.66
N ARG A 73 -4.11 8.19 3.88
CA ARG A 73 -4.29 9.30 4.82
C ARG A 73 -3.58 9.02 6.13
N VAL A 74 -2.69 9.93 6.51
CA VAL A 74 -1.92 9.91 7.75
C VAL A 74 -2.13 11.25 8.46
N GLY A 75 -2.79 11.22 9.62
CA GLY A 75 -3.21 12.44 10.31
C GLY A 75 -4.11 13.31 9.42
N LYS A 76 -3.67 14.56 9.17
CA LYS A 76 -4.38 15.53 8.32
C LYS A 76 -3.98 15.45 6.84
N ASN A 77 -2.88 14.78 6.52
CA ASN A 77 -2.33 14.70 5.17
C ASN A 77 -2.90 13.50 4.41
N PHE A 78 -3.02 13.63 3.09
CA PHE A 78 -3.38 12.51 2.22
C PHE A 78 -2.80 12.66 0.82
N THR A 79 -2.65 11.54 0.12
CA THR A 79 -2.29 11.47 -1.30
C THR A 79 -2.97 10.29 -1.97
N ILE A 80 -3.09 10.32 -3.29
CA ILE A 80 -3.26 9.08 -4.09
C ILE A 80 -1.87 8.47 -4.28
N ASP A 81 -1.79 7.15 -4.17
CA ASP A 81 -0.55 6.42 -4.37
C ASP A 81 -0.76 5.10 -5.11
N GLU A 82 0.32 4.61 -5.73
CA GLU A 82 0.41 3.27 -6.28
C GLU A 82 0.67 2.28 -5.14
N VAL A 83 -0.30 1.40 -4.88
CA VAL A 83 -0.22 0.40 -3.81
C VAL A 83 0.05 -0.99 -4.37
N VAL A 84 1.12 -1.60 -3.90
CA VAL A 84 1.47 -2.99 -4.21
C VAL A 84 0.59 -3.92 -3.39
N PHE A 85 0.03 -4.93 -4.04
CA PHE A 85 -0.68 -6.03 -3.39
C PHE A 85 0.33 -7.00 -2.79
N ALA A 86 0.62 -6.83 -1.48
CA ALA A 86 1.59 -7.65 -0.76
C ALA A 86 0.98 -8.98 -0.29
N GLU A 87 1.69 -10.08 -0.51
CA GLU A 87 1.34 -11.43 -0.03
C GLU A 87 1.90 -11.69 1.37
#